data_AF-A0A5R2MWI6-F1
#
_entry.id   AF-A0A5R2MWI6-F1
#
_cell.length_a   1.000
_cell.length_b   1.000
_cell.length_c   1.000
_cell.angle_alpha   90.00
_cell.angle_beta   90.00
_cell.angle_gamma   90.00
#
_symmetry.space_group_name_H-M   'P 1'
#
loop_
_entity.id
_entity.type
_entity.pdbx_description
1 polymer ?
#
loop_
_entity_poly.entity_id
_entity_poly.type
_entity_poly.pdbx_seq_one_letter_code
_entity_poly.pdbx_strand_id
1 'polypeptide(L)'
;QMLVKVETDHGIFGWGESGLSGREKAVAGAVEHYREFLVGRDPMQTGRIWQEVYRSQYFEGGRVLQAAISAIDIALHDIKGKALGVPVYELLGGKQRDRIPTFASTGDEAEG
;
A
#
# COMPACT_ATOMS: atom_id res chain seq x y z
N GLN A 1 -10.89 -4.38 -7.24
CA GLN A 1 -9.80 -4.06 -6.29
C GLN A 1 -8.77 -5.19 -6.31
N MET A 2 -7.51 -4.89 -5.98
CA MET A 2 -6.43 -5.86 -5.90
C MET A 2 -5.68 -5.71 -4.58
N LEU A 3 -5.47 -6.84 -3.89
CA LEU A 3 -4.64 -6.95 -2.68
C LEU A 3 -3.22 -7.38 -3.06
N VAL A 4 -2.24 -6.82 -2.35
CA VAL A 4 -0.82 -7.13 -2.46
C VAL A 4 -0.33 -7.64 -1.10
N LYS A 5 0.38 -8.78 -1.12
CA LYS A 5 1.10 -9.30 0.04
C LYS A 5 2.59 -9.08 -0.18
N VAL A 6 3.27 -8.46 0.77
CA VAL A 6 4.73 -8.36 0.80
C VAL A 6 5.25 -9.25 1.93
N GLU A 7 6.18 -10.14 1.62
CA GLU A 7 6.76 -11.10 2.57
C GLU A 7 8.22 -10.75 2.85
N THR A 8 8.66 -10.97 4.10
CA THR A 8 10.06 -10.85 4.50
C THR A 8 10.67 -12.21 4.79
N ASP A 9 12.00 -12.27 4.77
CA ASP A 9 12.79 -13.43 5.20
C ASP A 9 12.68 -13.75 6.70
N HIS A 10 12.17 -12.81 7.50
CA HIS A 10 11.88 -12.98 8.92
C HIS A 10 10.47 -13.53 9.22
N GLY A 11 9.72 -13.96 8.19
CA GLY A 11 8.37 -14.51 8.36
C GLY A 11 7.29 -13.49 8.70
N ILE A 12 7.61 -12.19 8.64
CA ILE A 12 6.65 -11.10 8.77
C ILE A 12 6.12 -10.77 7.36
N PHE A 13 4.83 -10.50 7.25
CA PHE A 13 4.25 -10.04 5.99
C PHE A 13 3.29 -8.89 6.22
N GLY A 14 3.11 -8.08 5.19
CA GLY A 14 2.18 -6.97 5.14
C GLY A 14 1.15 -7.12 4.04
N TRP A 15 -0.05 -6.64 4.29
CA TRP A 15 -1.10 -6.51 3.29
C TRP A 15 -1.30 -5.05 2.88
N GLY A 16 -1.56 -4.82 1.61
CA GLY A 16 -1.98 -3.53 1.10
C GLY A 16 -2.97 -3.64 -0.05
N GLU A 17 -3.74 -2.58 -0.27
CA GLU A 17 -4.77 -2.52 -1.30
C GLU A 17 -4.49 -1.37 -2.27
N SER A 18 -4.71 -1.63 -3.56
CA SER A 18 -4.40 -0.68 -4.63
C SER A 18 -5.44 0.43 -4.85
N GLY A 19 -6.62 0.37 -4.23
CA GLY A 19 -7.64 1.42 -4.33
C GLY A 19 -8.19 1.69 -5.74
N LEU A 20 -7.88 0.85 -6.73
CA LEU A 20 -8.32 0.99 -8.13
C LEU A 20 -9.14 -0.23 -8.56
N SER A 21 -10.40 0.02 -8.95
CA SER A 21 -11.33 -1.00 -9.41
C SER A 21 -11.37 -1.14 -10.93
N GLY A 22 -11.48 -2.38 -11.41
CA GLY A 22 -11.70 -2.75 -12.82
C GLY A 22 -10.45 -2.75 -13.69
N ARG A 23 -9.28 -2.36 -13.16
CA ARG A 23 -7.97 -2.21 -13.84
C ARG A 23 -6.89 -3.07 -13.17
N GLU A 24 -7.28 -4.13 -12.46
CA GLU A 24 -6.44 -4.96 -11.61
C GLU A 24 -5.25 -5.57 -12.37
N LYS A 25 -5.45 -6.02 -13.62
CA LYS A 25 -4.38 -6.58 -14.46
C LYS A 25 -3.25 -5.56 -14.73
N ALA A 26 -3.61 -4.29 -14.92
CA ALA A 26 -2.62 -3.24 -15.14
C ALA A 26 -1.86 -2.93 -13.84
N VAL A 27 -2.55 -2.92 -12.70
CA VAL A 27 -1.91 -2.74 -11.39
C VAL A 27 -0.98 -3.91 -11.08
N ALA A 28 -1.40 -5.15 -11.36
CA ALA A 28 -0.55 -6.33 -11.17
C ALA A 28 0.74 -6.24 -11.99
N GLY A 29 0.66 -5.81 -13.25
CA GLY A 29 1.85 -5.57 -14.07
C GLY A 29 2.78 -4.50 -13.50
N ALA A 30 2.23 -3.42 -12.96
CA ALA A 30 3.04 -2.38 -12.30
C ALA A 30 3.70 -2.89 -11.01
N VAL A 31 2.99 -3.68 -10.20
CA VAL A 31 3.56 -4.33 -9.00
C VAL A 31 4.69 -5.29 -9.38
N GLU A 32 4.53 -6.09 -10.43
CA GLU A 32 5.59 -7.00 -10.90
C GLU A 32 6.82 -6.22 -11.37
N HIS A 33 6.65 -5.12 -12.09
CA HIS A 33 7.77 -4.27 -12.48
C HIS A 33 8.51 -3.68 -11.26
N TYR A 34 7.77 -3.18 -10.26
CA TYR A 34 8.39 -2.65 -9.03
C TYR A 34 9.07 -3.75 -8.20
N ARG A 35 8.56 -4.97 -8.23
CA ARG A 35 9.17 -6.13 -7.55
C ARG A 35 10.63 -6.33 -7.96
N GLU A 36 10.97 -6.10 -9.23
CA GLU A 36 12.32 -6.32 -9.78
C GLU A 36 13.43 -5.58 -9.01
N PHE A 37 13.13 -4.43 -8.40
CA PHE A 37 14.10 -3.62 -7.66
C PHE A 37 13.75 -3.42 -6.17
N LEU A 38 12.64 -4.00 -5.70
CA LEU A 38 12.24 -3.98 -4.29
C LEU A 38 12.59 -5.26 -3.53
N VAL A 39 12.72 -6.42 -4.21
CA VAL A 39 13.15 -7.66 -3.55
C VAL A 39 14.58 -7.50 -2.99
N GLY A 40 14.78 -7.94 -1.74
CA GLY A 40 16.05 -7.80 -1.02
C GLY A 40 16.27 -6.44 -0.36
N ARG A 41 15.31 -5.51 -0.48
CA ARG A 41 15.32 -4.23 0.24
C ARG A 41 14.78 -4.39 1.64
N ASP A 42 15.33 -3.62 2.57
CA ASP A 42 14.85 -3.53 3.94
C ASP A 42 13.50 -2.78 3.99
N PRO A 43 12.40 -3.46 4.39
CA PRO A 43 11.05 -2.87 4.42
C PRO A 43 10.92 -1.75 5.47
N MET A 44 11.86 -1.64 6.42
CA MET A 44 11.86 -0.55 7.40
C MET A 44 12.21 0.80 6.77
N GLN A 45 12.78 0.82 5.57
CA GLN A 45 13.10 2.02 4.81
C GLN A 45 11.91 2.52 3.96
N THR A 46 10.69 2.49 4.50
CA THR A 46 9.43 2.85 3.80
C THR A 46 9.55 4.13 2.97
N GLY A 47 10.00 5.24 3.58
CA GLY A 47 10.14 6.53 2.88
C GLY A 47 11.16 6.51 1.74
N ARG A 48 12.24 5.73 1.87
CA ARG A 48 13.23 5.57 0.79
C ARG A 48 12.62 4.76 -0.36
N ILE A 49 11.99 3.63 -0.05
CA ILE A 49 11.33 2.78 -1.05
C ILE A 49 10.27 3.60 -1.80
N TRP A 50 9.44 4.35 -1.08
CA TRP A 50 8.42 5.20 -1.68
C TRP A 50 9.03 6.22 -2.66
N GLN A 51 10.10 6.92 -2.26
CA GLN A 51 10.77 7.90 -3.11
C GLN A 51 11.38 7.28 -4.37
N GLU A 52 11.99 6.09 -4.24
CA GLU A 52 12.60 5.40 -5.38
C GLU A 52 11.56 4.93 -6.39
N VAL A 53 10.46 4.32 -5.92
CA VAL A 53 9.37 3.88 -6.81
C VAL A 53 8.65 5.07 -7.45
N TYR A 54 8.37 6.12 -6.66
CA TYR A 54 7.71 7.31 -7.18
C TYR A 54 8.57 8.07 -8.20
N ARG A 55 9.89 8.08 -8.05
CA ARG A 55 10.81 8.81 -8.94
C ARG A 55 11.30 7.98 -10.13
N SER A 56 11.17 6.65 -10.11
CA SER A 56 11.62 5.78 -11.22
C SER A 56 10.84 5.99 -12.53
N GLN A 57 9.65 6.56 -12.44
CA GLN A 57 8.73 6.83 -13.56
C GLN A 57 9.06 8.12 -14.35
N TYR A 58 10.03 8.92 -13.91
CA TYR A 58 10.41 10.25 -14.45
C TYR A 58 9.30 11.32 -14.44
N PHE A 59 8.12 11.03 -14.99
CA PHE A 59 6.91 11.83 -14.90
C PHE A 59 6.07 11.48 -13.66
N GLU A 60 5.03 12.26 -13.38
CA GLU A 60 4.17 12.17 -12.18
C GLU A 60 3.42 10.82 -12.04
N GLY A 61 3.42 10.02 -13.10
CA GLY A 61 2.75 8.74 -13.17
C GLY A 61 1.30 8.84 -13.61
N GLY A 62 0.50 7.90 -13.14
CA GLY A 62 -0.94 7.85 -13.40
C GLY A 62 -1.63 6.91 -12.42
N ARG A 63 -2.97 6.80 -12.53
CA ARG A 63 -3.80 6.06 -11.58
C ARG A 63 -3.33 4.62 -11.32
N VAL A 64 -2.84 3.94 -12.35
CA VAL A 64 -2.36 2.55 -12.24
C VAL A 64 -1.05 2.48 -11.42
N LEU A 65 -0.08 3.34 -11.73
CA LEU A 65 1.21 3.36 -11.04
C LEU A 65 1.03 3.78 -9.57
N GLN A 66 0.23 4.82 -9.32
CA GLN A 66 -0.07 5.27 -7.97
C GLN A 66 -0.85 4.22 -7.15
N ALA A 67 -1.77 3.50 -7.79
CA ALA A 67 -2.47 2.37 -7.17
C ALA A 67 -1.50 1.25 -6.75
N ALA A 68 -0.51 0.93 -7.57
CA ALA A 68 0.53 -0.04 -7.24
C ALA A 68 1.43 0.46 -6.09
N ILE A 69 1.89 1.72 -6.15
CA ILE A 69 2.69 2.36 -5.10
C ILE A 69 1.93 2.35 -3.76
N SER A 70 0.65 2.70 -3.78
CA SER A 70 -0.19 2.72 -2.58
C SER A 70 -0.33 1.34 -1.94
N ALA A 71 -0.55 0.28 -2.74
CA ALA A 71 -0.65 -1.08 -2.21
C ALA A 71 0.68 -1.52 -1.55
N ILE A 72 1.82 -1.18 -2.16
CA ILE A 72 3.14 -1.47 -1.61
C ILE A 72 3.36 -0.68 -0.30
N ASP A 73 3.09 0.62 -0.30
CA ASP A 73 3.30 1.47 0.87
C ASP A 73 2.47 1.03 2.09
N ILE A 74 1.20 0.67 1.88
CA ILE A 74 0.32 0.13 2.94
C ILE A 74 0.91 -1.17 3.49
N ALA A 75 1.34 -2.10 2.62
CA ALA A 75 1.95 -3.37 3.04
C ALA A 75 3.25 -3.15 3.82
N LEU A 76 4.09 -2.19 3.44
CA LEU A 76 5.32 -1.89 4.16
C LEU A 76 5.03 -1.27 5.55
N HIS A 77 4.00 -0.44 5.67
CA HIS A 77 3.57 0.07 6.98
C HIS A 77 2.99 -1.04 7.88
N ASP A 78 2.24 -1.99 7.31
CA ASP A 78 1.75 -3.17 8.03
C ASP A 78 2.92 -4.04 8.53
N ILE A 79 3.94 -4.29 7.69
CA ILE A 79 5.19 -4.96 8.11
C ILE A 79 5.85 -4.21 9.25
N LYS A 80 6.03 -2.89 9.11
CA LYS A 80 6.72 -2.05 10.11
C LYS A 80 5.99 -2.07 11.45
N GLY A 81 4.66 -1.98 11.44
CA GLY A 81 3.84 -2.10 12.65
C GLY A 81 3.99 -3.46 13.33
N LYS A 82 3.88 -4.54 12.54
CA LYS A 82 4.08 -5.92 13.04
C LYS A 82 5.48 -6.16 13.60
N ALA A 83 6.52 -5.69 12.91
CA ALA A 83 7.91 -5.83 13.33
C ALA A 83 8.20 -5.09 14.66
N LEU A 84 7.55 -3.95 14.88
CA LEU A 84 7.69 -3.14 16.09
C LEU A 84 6.68 -3.49 17.19
N GLY A 85 5.71 -4.38 16.91
CA GLY A 85 4.66 -4.74 17.86
C GLY A 85 3.68 -3.61 18.18
N VAL A 86 3.50 -2.64 17.27
CA VAL A 86 2.62 -1.47 17.46
C VAL A 86 1.63 -1.31 16.31
N PRO A 87 0.44 -0.76 16.54
CA PRO A 87 -0.47 -0.40 15.46
C PRO A 87 0.12 0.75 14.63
N VAL A 88 -0.20 0.78 13.33
CA VAL A 88 0.39 1.74 12.37
C VAL A 88 0.24 3.20 12.80
N TYR A 89 -0.85 3.57 13.48
CA TYR A 89 -1.03 4.95 13.93
C TYR A 89 0.02 5.40 14.96
N GLU A 90 0.66 4.49 15.71
CA GLU A 90 1.77 4.82 16.60
C GLU A 90 3.03 5.25 15.81
N LEU A 91 3.21 4.69 14.60
CA LEU A 91 4.27 5.10 13.68
C LEU A 91 4.06 6.52 13.14
N LEU A 92 2.82 7.02 13.21
CA LEU A 92 2.37 8.30 12.64
C LEU A 92 2.19 9.39 13.71
N GLY A 93 2.85 9.26 14.86
CA GLY A 93 2.80 10.24 15.95
C GLY A 93 1.73 9.94 17.00
N GLY A 94 1.22 8.72 17.04
CA GLY A 94 0.33 8.25 18.09
C GLY A 94 -1.12 8.72 17.97
N LYS A 95 -1.93 8.24 18.90
CA LYS A 95 -3.38 8.45 18.91
C LYS A 95 -3.74 9.92 19.18
N GLN A 96 -4.52 10.53 18.28
CA GLN A 96 -5.03 11.91 18.43
C GLN A 96 -6.53 11.98 18.80
N ARG A 97 -7.22 10.83 18.80
CA ARG A 97 -8.66 10.70 19.16
C ARG A 97 -9.02 9.25 19.46
N ASP A 98 -10.08 9.03 20.25
CA ASP A 98 -10.52 7.70 20.66
C ASP A 98 -11.34 6.92 19.64
N ARG A 99 -12.08 7.63 18.78
CA ARG A 99 -12.97 7.05 17.76
C ARG A 99 -12.92 7.90 16.50
N ILE A 100 -13.14 7.25 15.35
CA ILE A 100 -13.32 7.91 14.06
C ILE A 100 -14.81 7.85 13.71
N PRO A 101 -15.53 8.99 13.60
CA PRO A 101 -16.90 9.00 13.09
C PRO A 101 -16.92 8.47 11.65
N THR A 102 -17.87 7.58 11.36
CA THR A 102 -18.07 7.01 10.01
C THR A 102 -19.48 7.30 9.51
N PHE A 103 -19.66 7.27 8.20
CA PHE A 103 -20.98 7.32 7.55
C PHE A 103 -21.05 6.22 6.49
N ALA A 104 -22.26 5.72 6.23
CA ALA A 104 -22.48 4.75 5.17
C ALA A 104 -22.82 5.48 3.86
N SER A 105 -22.17 5.09 2.76
CA SER A 105 -22.64 5.44 1.43
C SER A 105 -23.66 4.39 1.01
N THR A 106 -24.93 4.77 0.92
CA THR A 106 -25.94 3.96 0.24
C THR A 106 -25.75 4.19 -1.26
N GLY A 107 -25.30 3.18 -1.98
CA GLY A 107 -25.36 3.23 -3.44
C GLY A 107 -26.83 3.23 -3.85
N ASP A 108 -27.21 4.05 -4.84
CA ASP A 108 -28.46 3.81 -5.55
C ASP A 108 -28.32 2.42 -6.19
N GLU A 109 -29.07 1.43 -5.70
CA GLU A 109 -29.38 0.26 -6.51
C GLU A 109 -30.16 0.81 -7.70
N ALA A 110 -29.47 1.03 -8.82
CA ALA A 110 -30.13 1.30 -10.07
C ALA A 110 -31.00 0.07 -10.37
N GLU A 111 -32.30 0.21 -10.11
CA GLU A 111 -33.32 -0.71 -10.59
C GLU A 111 -33.08 -0.97 -12.08
N GLY A 112 -32.83 -2.23 -12.40
CA GLY A 112 -32.67 -2.76 -13.76
C GLY A 112 -33.15 -4.19 -13.81
#